data_AF-A0A2B8BBQ6-F1
#
_entry.id   AF-A0A2B8BBQ6-F1
#
_cell.length_a   1.000
_cell.length_b   1.000
_cell.length_c   1.000
_cell.angle_alpha   90.00
_cell.angle_beta   90.00
_cell.angle_gamma   90.00
#
_symmetry.space_group_name_H-M   'P 1'
#
loop_
_entity.id
_entity.type
_entity.pdbx_description
1 polymer ?
#
loop_
_entity_poly.entity_id
_entity_poly.type
_entity_poly.pdbx_seq_one_letter_code
_entity_poly.pdbx_strand_id
1 'polypeptide(L)'
;MAGTVLALAVLTLAAPLSPAWSQQARQGQQNGSAAASLPPALQAAFSAGNSQQIAAAIATLSGGNPTVAASLSASLLSTAEAILATDPMRAIQAAAAAVQAVRATTVAAAAPQQTESVLTQAARIFVAPTAQRVAPELTASVAAAAISVAVSTGNPTLVANVSANAMRVAESVLSVNPAAAVQIASQAMQAVSSSVVQQSSPQQVMAVATSAARIIVNPEAQRVSPQAVGAIAGTVATVVSSPAVYQSAPATAIQAMANSYAAAQSTVVASVAPSASREVARAIADAGKSNVLSQVNPNNPSEMNRILNNSAPATASSTQTDQQQTGTQTPQVTNPSNDASTIFANASPS
;
A
#
# COMPACT_ATOMS: atom_id res chain seq x y z
N MET A 1 -40.98 -27.52 23.36
CA MET A 1 -40.40 -28.69 22.67
C MET A 1 -38.90 -28.47 22.68
N ALA A 2 -38.19 -28.89 23.73
CA ALA A 2 -37.72 -30.26 23.99
C ALA A 2 -36.72 -30.71 22.91
N GLY A 3 -35.44 -30.82 23.29
CA GLY A 3 -34.34 -31.23 22.42
C GLY A 3 -32.99 -31.28 23.14
N THR A 4 -32.93 -32.04 24.24
CA THR A 4 -31.72 -32.48 24.92
C THR A 4 -31.04 -33.59 24.09
N VAL A 5 -29.70 -33.76 24.16
CA VAL A 5 -29.00 -35.05 24.46
C VAL A 5 -27.57 -35.19 23.87
N LEU A 6 -26.68 -35.54 24.81
CA LEU A 6 -25.45 -36.37 24.82
C LEU A 6 -24.10 -35.96 24.20
N ALA A 7 -23.13 -36.13 25.10
CA ALA A 7 -21.68 -36.24 24.93
C ALA A 7 -21.24 -37.55 24.26
N LEU A 8 -20.02 -37.55 23.70
CA LEU A 8 -19.19 -38.75 23.63
C LEU A 8 -17.71 -38.37 23.83
N ALA A 9 -17.11 -38.95 24.86
CA ALA A 9 -15.68 -38.98 25.10
C ALA A 9 -15.05 -40.12 24.28
N VAL A 10 -13.86 -39.90 23.71
CA VAL A 10 -12.98 -40.98 23.24
C VAL A 10 -11.57 -40.75 23.77
N LEU A 11 -11.14 -41.72 24.56
CA LEU A 11 -9.83 -41.87 25.19
C LEU A 11 -9.13 -43.04 24.48
N THR A 12 -7.98 -42.83 23.83
CA THR A 12 -7.06 -43.91 23.37
C THR A 12 -5.63 -43.34 23.37
N LEU A 13 -4.77 -43.76 24.31
CA LEU A 13 -3.81 -44.89 24.29
C LEU A 13 -2.53 -44.65 23.46
N ALA A 14 -1.44 -44.41 24.20
CA ALA A 14 -0.05 -44.86 24.05
C ALA A 14 0.58 -45.06 22.65
N ALA A 15 1.66 -44.32 22.39
CA ALA A 15 2.66 -44.62 21.37
C ALA A 15 4.09 -44.43 21.93
N PRO A 16 5.08 -45.21 21.45
CA PRO A 16 6.38 -45.42 22.10
C PRO A 16 7.38 -44.27 21.92
N LEU A 17 8.13 -44.00 23.00
CA LEU A 17 9.31 -43.16 23.04
C LEU A 17 10.45 -43.82 22.23
N SER A 18 10.78 -43.25 21.07
CA SER A 18 11.99 -43.59 20.32
C SER A 18 13.06 -42.52 20.57
N PRO A 19 14.27 -42.88 21.04
CA PRO A 19 15.37 -41.93 21.17
C PRO A 19 16.04 -41.73 19.80
N ALA A 20 15.60 -40.72 19.05
CA ALA A 20 16.28 -40.26 17.85
C ALA A 20 17.32 -39.20 18.21
N TRP A 21 18.46 -39.64 18.76
CA TRP A 21 19.67 -38.83 18.87
C TRP A 21 20.57 -39.13 17.67
N SER A 22 21.15 -38.07 17.09
CA SER A 22 22.15 -38.05 16.00
C SER A 22 21.66 -38.15 14.54
N GLN A 23 20.97 -37.11 14.04
CA GLN A 23 21.11 -36.68 12.63
C GLN A 23 20.81 -35.18 12.38
N GLN A 24 20.88 -34.33 13.41
CA GLN A 24 20.50 -32.92 13.35
C GLN A 24 21.67 -31.96 13.09
N ALA A 25 22.56 -32.29 12.15
CA ALA A 25 23.72 -31.42 11.83
C ALA A 25 24.03 -31.26 10.33
N ARG A 26 23.19 -31.76 9.40
CA ARG A 26 23.40 -31.56 7.94
C ARG A 26 22.18 -31.11 7.14
N GLN A 27 21.12 -30.64 7.83
CA GLN A 27 19.93 -30.07 7.19
C GLN A 27 19.77 -28.55 7.42
N GLY A 28 20.85 -27.86 7.81
CA GLY A 28 20.90 -26.40 7.98
C GLY A 28 21.46 -25.63 6.77
N GLN A 29 21.86 -26.33 5.70
CA GLN A 29 22.57 -25.72 4.56
C GLN A 29 22.00 -26.14 3.19
N GLN A 30 20.73 -26.54 3.17
CA GLN A 30 19.90 -26.71 1.96
C GLN A 30 18.65 -25.82 1.99
N ASN A 31 18.55 -24.92 2.97
CA ASN A 31 17.71 -23.72 2.91
C ASN A 31 18.52 -22.48 2.49
N GLY A 32 19.74 -22.70 1.98
CA GLY A 32 20.38 -21.74 1.09
C GLY A 32 19.43 -21.59 -0.08
N SER A 33 18.72 -20.46 -0.09
CA SER A 33 17.79 -20.05 -1.11
C SER A 33 18.32 -20.56 -2.45
N ALA A 34 17.59 -21.46 -3.10
CA ALA A 34 17.66 -21.52 -4.54
C ALA A 34 17.21 -20.13 -4.97
N ALA A 35 18.15 -19.18 -5.00
CA ALA A 35 18.04 -17.95 -5.73
C ALA A 35 17.69 -18.45 -7.12
N ALA A 36 16.40 -18.44 -7.42
CA ALA A 36 15.85 -19.02 -8.63
C ALA A 36 16.63 -18.36 -9.74
N SER A 37 17.64 -19.07 -10.26
CA SER A 37 18.61 -18.47 -11.13
C SER A 37 17.82 -18.02 -12.33
N LEU A 38 17.88 -16.73 -12.62
CA LEU A 38 17.18 -16.18 -13.77
C LEU A 38 17.58 -17.02 -14.99
N PRO A 39 16.61 -17.45 -15.83
CA PRO A 39 16.95 -18.17 -17.04
C PRO A 39 18.03 -17.41 -17.83
N PRO A 40 19.00 -18.08 -18.49
CA PRO A 40 20.17 -17.41 -19.05
C PRO A 40 19.84 -16.23 -19.98
N ALA A 41 18.78 -16.34 -20.79
CA ALA A 41 18.32 -15.25 -21.65
C ALA A 41 17.80 -14.03 -20.85
N LEU A 42 17.08 -14.27 -19.76
CA LEU A 42 16.58 -13.21 -18.87
C LEU A 42 17.73 -12.61 -18.05
N GLN A 43 18.70 -13.42 -17.62
CA GLN A 43 19.90 -12.95 -16.95
C GLN A 43 20.73 -12.03 -17.85
N ALA A 44 20.91 -12.40 -19.13
CA ALA A 44 21.61 -11.58 -20.12
C ALA A 44 20.87 -10.26 -20.41
N ALA A 45 19.55 -10.30 -20.55
CA ALA A 45 18.75 -9.10 -20.74
C ALA A 45 18.80 -8.18 -19.49
N PHE A 46 18.79 -8.77 -18.30
CA PHE A 46 18.90 -8.04 -17.04
C PHE A 46 20.28 -7.38 -16.88
N SER A 47 21.37 -8.11 -17.17
CA SER A 47 22.73 -7.55 -17.10
C SER A 47 22.97 -6.47 -18.16
N ALA A 48 22.29 -6.55 -19.31
CA ALA A 48 22.31 -5.50 -20.32
C ALA A 48 21.58 -4.21 -19.90
N GLY A 49 20.71 -4.26 -18.88
CA GLY A 49 19.98 -3.08 -18.38
C GLY A 49 19.03 -2.46 -19.41
N ASN A 50 18.44 -3.28 -20.29
CA ASN A 50 17.50 -2.80 -21.31
C ASN A 50 16.10 -3.37 -21.04
N SER A 51 15.15 -2.51 -20.65
CA SER A 51 13.81 -2.94 -20.28
C SER A 51 13.06 -3.60 -21.45
N GLN A 52 13.30 -3.18 -22.69
CA GLN A 52 12.72 -3.82 -23.88
C GLN A 52 13.26 -5.23 -24.09
N GLN A 53 14.56 -5.45 -23.89
CA GLN A 53 15.17 -6.79 -23.98
C GLN A 53 14.66 -7.71 -22.87
N ILE A 54 14.48 -7.17 -21.65
CA ILE A 54 13.91 -7.93 -20.54
C ILE A 54 12.46 -8.35 -20.87
N ALA A 55 11.65 -7.41 -21.35
CA ALA A 55 10.27 -7.70 -21.77
C ALA A 55 10.22 -8.73 -22.91
N ALA A 56 11.12 -8.62 -23.91
CA ALA A 56 11.22 -9.59 -25.01
C ALA A 56 11.67 -10.97 -24.52
N ALA A 57 12.60 -11.04 -23.55
CA ALA A 57 13.03 -12.29 -22.94
C ALA A 57 11.88 -12.97 -22.17
N ILE A 58 11.10 -12.21 -21.40
CA ILE A 58 9.90 -12.73 -20.71
C ILE A 58 8.87 -13.23 -21.73
N ALA A 59 8.58 -12.45 -22.77
CA ALA A 59 7.62 -12.84 -23.81
C ALA A 59 8.05 -14.13 -24.52
N THR A 60 9.33 -14.24 -24.87
CA THR A 60 9.89 -15.42 -25.55
C THR A 60 9.89 -16.64 -24.64
N LEU A 61 10.41 -16.51 -23.41
CA LEU A 61 10.52 -17.63 -22.46
C LEU A 61 9.17 -18.11 -21.95
N SER A 62 8.18 -17.22 -21.87
CA SER A 62 6.82 -17.60 -21.49
C SER A 62 6.09 -18.40 -22.57
N GLY A 63 6.52 -18.31 -23.84
CA GLY A 63 5.82 -18.95 -24.95
C GLY A 63 4.36 -18.50 -25.09
N GLY A 64 4.03 -17.28 -24.63
CA GLY A 64 2.66 -16.78 -24.55
C GLY A 64 1.84 -17.29 -23.36
N ASN A 65 2.41 -18.11 -22.47
CA ASN A 65 1.73 -18.58 -21.26
C ASN A 65 1.74 -17.48 -20.18
N PRO A 66 0.56 -16.95 -19.79
CA PRO A 66 0.49 -15.82 -18.85
C PRO A 66 1.02 -16.14 -17.46
N THR A 67 0.80 -17.36 -16.96
CA THR A 67 1.27 -17.79 -15.64
C THR A 67 2.80 -17.87 -15.60
N VAL A 68 3.43 -18.33 -16.70
CA VAL A 68 4.89 -18.36 -16.83
C VAL A 68 5.46 -16.94 -16.95
N ALA A 69 4.82 -16.06 -17.71
CA ALA A 69 5.25 -14.66 -17.80
C ALA A 69 5.25 -13.98 -16.42
N ALA A 70 4.21 -14.22 -15.61
CA ALA A 70 4.11 -13.66 -14.27
C ALA A 70 5.13 -14.27 -13.29
N SER A 71 5.39 -15.58 -13.35
CA SER A 71 6.42 -16.21 -12.50
C SER A 71 7.83 -15.73 -12.84
N LEU A 72 8.17 -15.60 -14.13
CA LEU A 72 9.43 -15.01 -14.59
C LEU A 72 9.57 -13.56 -14.12
N SER A 73 8.49 -12.78 -14.19
CA SER A 73 8.46 -11.40 -13.70
C SER A 73 8.70 -11.32 -12.19
N ALA A 74 8.14 -12.24 -11.40
CA ALA A 74 8.37 -12.31 -9.96
C ALA A 74 9.82 -12.71 -9.62
N SER A 75 10.41 -13.69 -10.33
CA SER A 75 11.83 -14.05 -10.14
C SER A 75 12.77 -12.89 -10.50
N LEU A 76 12.46 -12.18 -11.59
CA LEU A 76 13.18 -10.97 -11.99
C LEU A 76 13.12 -9.89 -10.92
N LEU A 77 11.94 -9.64 -10.35
CA LEU A 77 11.74 -8.64 -9.31
C LEU A 77 12.47 -9.00 -8.01
N SER A 78 12.48 -10.27 -7.61
CA SER A 78 13.29 -10.71 -6.46
C SER A 78 14.79 -10.44 -6.68
N THR A 79 15.28 -10.62 -7.91
CA THR A 79 16.67 -10.28 -8.27
C THR A 79 16.90 -8.77 -8.28
N ALA A 80 15.94 -7.99 -8.81
CA ALA A 80 15.98 -6.54 -8.83
C ALA A 80 15.99 -5.94 -7.42
N GLU A 81 15.18 -6.48 -6.49
CA GLU A 81 15.18 -6.09 -5.07
C GLU A 81 16.56 -6.35 -4.44
N ALA A 82 17.20 -7.49 -4.74
CA ALA A 82 18.52 -7.83 -4.19
C ALA A 82 19.65 -6.88 -4.64
N ILE A 83 19.57 -6.33 -5.85
CA ILE A 83 20.58 -5.39 -6.38
C ILE A 83 20.21 -3.92 -6.16
N LEU A 84 19.03 -3.62 -5.61
CA LEU A 84 18.52 -2.25 -5.49
C LEU A 84 19.48 -1.30 -4.72
N ALA A 85 20.22 -1.84 -3.75
CA ALA A 85 21.19 -1.07 -2.98
C ALA A 85 22.48 -0.76 -3.77
N THR A 86 22.83 -1.57 -4.77
CA THR A 86 24.10 -1.47 -5.51
C THR A 86 23.92 -0.91 -6.92
N ASP A 87 22.82 -1.24 -7.61
CA ASP A 87 22.46 -0.75 -8.94
C ASP A 87 20.95 -0.45 -9.01
N PRO A 88 20.51 0.69 -8.42
CA PRO A 88 19.10 1.07 -8.39
C PRO A 88 18.52 1.31 -9.78
N MET A 89 19.30 1.82 -10.74
CA MET A 89 18.81 2.09 -12.10
C MET A 89 18.38 0.79 -12.78
N ARG A 90 19.22 -0.25 -12.72
CA ARG A 90 18.89 -1.56 -13.29
C ARG A 90 17.71 -2.21 -12.58
N ALA A 91 17.62 -2.09 -11.25
CA ALA A 91 16.48 -2.59 -10.50
C ALA A 91 15.15 -1.96 -10.95
N ILE A 92 15.14 -0.63 -11.17
CA ILE A 92 13.95 0.09 -11.67
C ILE A 92 13.59 -0.35 -13.09
N GLN A 93 14.57 -0.50 -13.99
CA GLN A 93 14.33 -0.95 -15.37
C GLN A 93 13.76 -2.38 -15.42
N ALA A 94 14.29 -3.28 -14.59
CA ALA A 94 13.78 -4.64 -14.46
C ALA A 94 12.33 -4.64 -13.94
N ALA A 95 12.05 -3.81 -12.93
CA ALA A 95 10.70 -3.68 -12.40
C ALA A 95 9.73 -3.05 -13.42
N ALA A 96 10.16 -2.07 -14.21
CA ALA A 96 9.38 -1.50 -15.29
C ALA A 96 9.01 -2.55 -16.35
N ALA A 97 9.98 -3.38 -16.76
CA ALA A 97 9.77 -4.46 -17.70
C ALA A 97 8.83 -5.54 -17.14
N ALA A 98 8.97 -5.90 -15.86
CA ALA A 98 8.08 -6.84 -15.17
C ALA A 98 6.63 -6.33 -15.13
N VAL A 99 6.42 -5.06 -14.79
CA VAL A 99 5.08 -4.42 -14.81
C VAL A 99 4.51 -4.39 -16.23
N GLN A 100 5.32 -4.10 -17.24
CA GLN A 100 4.90 -4.12 -18.63
C GLN A 100 4.51 -5.52 -19.10
N ALA A 101 5.21 -6.56 -18.66
CA ALA A 101 4.89 -7.95 -18.98
C ALA A 101 3.53 -8.37 -18.41
N VAL A 102 3.24 -8.04 -17.13
CA VAL A 102 1.94 -8.37 -16.52
C VAL A 102 0.80 -7.46 -16.97
N ARG A 103 1.12 -6.29 -17.54
CA ARG A 103 0.12 -5.39 -18.15
C ARG A 103 -0.56 -5.98 -19.38
N ALA A 104 0.07 -6.96 -20.04
CA ALA A 104 -0.60 -7.69 -21.10
C ALA A 104 -1.91 -8.28 -20.56
N THR A 105 -3.05 -7.86 -21.11
CA THR A 105 -4.39 -8.11 -20.55
C THR A 105 -4.68 -9.59 -20.29
N THR A 106 -4.06 -10.48 -21.07
CA THR A 106 -4.14 -11.93 -20.87
C THR A 106 -3.53 -12.40 -19.55
N VAL A 107 -2.47 -11.75 -19.07
CA VAL A 107 -1.80 -12.09 -17.80
C VAL A 107 -2.64 -11.66 -16.61
N ALA A 108 -3.11 -10.42 -16.61
CA ALA A 108 -3.96 -9.88 -15.55
C ALA A 108 -5.24 -10.70 -15.35
N ALA A 109 -5.85 -11.19 -16.44
CA ALA A 109 -7.05 -12.02 -16.38
C ALA A 109 -6.77 -13.48 -15.98
N ALA A 110 -5.67 -14.07 -16.46
CA ALA A 110 -5.38 -15.50 -16.23
C ALA A 110 -4.63 -15.79 -14.93
N ALA A 111 -3.85 -14.83 -14.42
CA ALA A 111 -2.96 -15.01 -13.26
C ALA A 111 -3.05 -13.80 -12.30
N PRO A 112 -4.24 -13.52 -11.72
CA PRO A 112 -4.45 -12.32 -10.91
C PRO A 112 -3.59 -12.28 -9.64
N GLN A 113 -3.40 -13.41 -8.96
CA GLN A 113 -2.59 -13.52 -7.74
C GLN A 113 -1.10 -13.24 -8.02
N GLN A 114 -0.58 -13.74 -9.15
CA GLN A 114 0.79 -13.49 -9.56
C GLN A 114 0.97 -12.03 -10.01
N THR A 115 -0.02 -11.47 -10.70
CA THR A 115 -0.04 -10.05 -11.06
C THR A 115 0.02 -9.17 -9.81
N GLU A 116 -0.77 -9.47 -8.78
CA GLU A 116 -0.73 -8.80 -7.49
C GLU A 116 0.66 -8.88 -6.82
N SER A 117 1.28 -10.06 -6.80
CA SER A 117 2.62 -10.25 -6.26
C SER A 117 3.67 -9.39 -6.99
N VAL A 118 3.63 -9.39 -8.33
CA VAL A 118 4.51 -8.59 -9.20
C VAL A 118 4.31 -7.10 -8.94
N LEU A 119 3.07 -6.61 -8.92
CA LEU A 119 2.78 -5.20 -8.66
C LEU A 119 3.21 -4.78 -7.25
N THR A 120 3.05 -5.65 -6.25
CA THR A 120 3.46 -5.39 -4.87
C THR A 120 4.98 -5.31 -4.73
N GLN A 121 5.73 -6.22 -5.33
CA GLN A 121 7.20 -6.20 -5.36
C GLN A 121 7.72 -4.98 -6.14
N ALA A 122 7.17 -4.73 -7.32
CA ALA A 122 7.55 -3.56 -8.12
C ALA A 122 7.30 -2.25 -7.35
N ALA A 123 6.15 -2.14 -6.67
CA ALA A 123 5.85 -1.00 -5.81
C ALA A 123 6.88 -0.80 -4.69
N ARG A 124 7.39 -1.88 -4.07
CA ARG A 124 8.46 -1.78 -3.07
C ARG A 124 9.75 -1.19 -3.66
N ILE A 125 10.14 -1.60 -4.86
CA ILE A 125 11.31 -1.06 -5.56
C ILE A 125 11.12 0.44 -5.84
N PHE A 126 9.97 0.88 -6.36
CA PHE A 126 9.76 2.28 -6.73
C PHE A 126 9.53 3.22 -5.54
N VAL A 127 9.04 2.68 -4.41
CA VAL A 127 8.89 3.44 -3.16
C VAL A 127 10.23 3.56 -2.41
N ALA A 128 11.24 2.76 -2.76
CA ALA A 128 12.54 2.86 -2.12
C ALA A 128 13.20 4.24 -2.36
N PRO A 129 13.74 4.90 -1.32
CA PRO A 129 14.34 6.22 -1.45
C PRO A 129 15.50 6.28 -2.46
N THR A 130 16.27 5.20 -2.59
CA THR A 130 17.38 5.11 -3.56
C THR A 130 16.88 5.15 -5.00
N ALA A 131 15.78 4.44 -5.30
CA ALA A 131 15.18 4.45 -6.63
C ALA A 131 14.62 5.84 -6.98
N GLN A 132 13.96 6.48 -6.03
CA GLN A 132 13.38 7.82 -6.20
C GLN A 132 14.44 8.89 -6.47
N ARG A 133 15.61 8.79 -5.84
CA ARG A 133 16.73 9.71 -6.07
C ARG A 133 17.38 9.53 -7.44
N VAL A 134 17.43 8.29 -7.94
CA VAL A 134 18.17 7.95 -9.16
C VAL A 134 17.34 8.12 -10.43
N ALA A 135 16.06 7.78 -10.40
CA ALA A 135 15.20 7.87 -11.59
C ALA A 135 13.74 8.25 -11.24
N PRO A 136 13.49 9.47 -10.72
CA PRO A 136 12.16 9.89 -10.26
C PRO A 136 11.09 9.86 -11.36
N GLU A 137 11.45 10.14 -12.61
CA GLU A 137 10.51 10.11 -13.73
C GLU A 137 10.13 8.68 -14.13
N LEU A 138 11.11 7.77 -14.11
CA LEU A 138 10.86 6.38 -14.42
C LEU A 138 10.00 5.74 -13.32
N THR A 139 10.30 5.98 -12.04
CA THR A 139 9.45 5.49 -10.93
C THR A 139 8.03 6.03 -11.02
N ALA A 140 7.86 7.30 -11.38
CA ALA A 140 6.55 7.90 -11.60
C ALA A 140 5.77 7.24 -12.74
N SER A 141 6.42 7.03 -13.90
CA SER A 141 5.79 6.39 -15.05
C SER A 141 5.34 4.95 -14.74
N VAL A 142 6.15 4.20 -13.97
CA VAL A 142 5.78 2.83 -13.60
C VAL A 142 4.70 2.81 -12.52
N ALA A 143 4.69 3.75 -11.57
CA ALA A 143 3.61 3.87 -10.60
C ALA A 143 2.26 4.13 -11.29
N ALA A 144 2.23 5.01 -12.30
CA ALA A 144 1.05 5.23 -13.13
C ALA A 144 0.63 3.95 -13.90
N ALA A 145 1.60 3.26 -14.50
CA ALA A 145 1.33 2.00 -15.19
C ALA A 145 0.77 0.93 -14.24
N ALA A 146 1.30 0.82 -13.02
CA ALA A 146 0.83 -0.13 -12.01
C ALA A 146 -0.62 0.15 -11.60
N ILE A 147 -1.02 1.43 -11.43
CA ILE A 147 -2.43 1.78 -11.18
C ILE A 147 -3.31 1.30 -12.34
N SER A 148 -2.91 1.57 -13.59
CA SER A 148 -3.66 1.13 -14.77
C SER A 148 -3.84 -0.39 -14.83
N VAL A 149 -2.78 -1.16 -14.50
CA VAL A 149 -2.88 -2.63 -14.41
C VAL A 149 -3.82 -3.05 -13.29
N ALA A 150 -3.67 -2.47 -12.09
CA ALA A 150 -4.51 -2.80 -10.95
C ALA A 150 -6.00 -2.59 -11.26
N VAL A 151 -6.37 -1.48 -11.90
CA VAL A 151 -7.75 -1.19 -12.32
C VAL A 151 -8.27 -2.27 -13.28
N SER A 152 -7.44 -2.72 -14.22
CA SER A 152 -7.84 -3.76 -15.19
C SER A 152 -8.11 -5.14 -14.58
N THR A 153 -7.60 -5.41 -13.37
CA THR A 153 -7.87 -6.68 -12.68
C THR A 153 -9.27 -6.78 -12.09
N GLY A 154 -9.97 -5.65 -11.92
CA GLY A 154 -11.26 -5.60 -11.23
C GLY A 154 -11.20 -5.92 -9.73
N ASN A 155 -10.02 -6.06 -9.13
CA ASN A 155 -9.86 -6.32 -7.70
C ASN A 155 -9.78 -5.00 -6.91
N PRO A 156 -10.81 -4.63 -6.13
CA PRO A 156 -10.87 -3.33 -5.46
C PRO A 156 -9.77 -3.15 -4.39
N THR A 157 -9.42 -4.21 -3.67
CA THR A 157 -8.36 -4.19 -2.64
C THR A 157 -6.99 -3.95 -3.27
N LEU A 158 -6.71 -4.61 -4.40
CA LEU A 158 -5.47 -4.40 -5.14
C LEU A 158 -5.38 -2.96 -5.67
N VAL A 159 -6.46 -2.43 -6.23
CA VAL A 159 -6.55 -1.03 -6.69
C VAL A 159 -6.22 -0.06 -5.56
N ALA A 160 -6.80 -0.25 -4.38
CA ALA A 160 -6.55 0.63 -3.24
C ALA A 160 -5.09 0.56 -2.76
N ASN A 161 -4.52 -0.65 -2.65
CA ASN A 161 -3.13 -0.86 -2.22
C ASN A 161 -2.12 -0.28 -3.21
N VAL A 162 -2.29 -0.53 -4.51
CA VAL A 162 -1.39 0.00 -5.55
C VAL A 162 -1.50 1.52 -5.63
N SER A 163 -2.71 2.07 -5.54
CA SER A 163 -2.91 3.53 -5.51
C SER A 163 -2.23 4.16 -4.29
N ALA A 164 -2.35 3.54 -3.10
CA ALA A 164 -1.69 4.04 -1.89
C ALA A 164 -0.16 4.03 -2.01
N ASN A 165 0.42 2.98 -2.59
CA ASN A 165 1.87 2.93 -2.85
C ASN A 165 2.31 3.95 -3.90
N ALA A 166 1.54 4.11 -4.97
CA ALA A 166 1.81 5.11 -6.00
C ALA A 166 1.77 6.54 -5.44
N MET A 167 0.88 6.83 -4.47
CA MET A 167 0.85 8.14 -3.81
C MET A 167 2.12 8.45 -3.01
N ARG A 168 2.78 7.44 -2.42
CA ARG A 168 4.09 7.64 -1.77
C ARG A 168 5.17 8.03 -2.79
N VAL A 169 5.11 7.47 -4.00
CA VAL A 169 5.98 7.89 -5.12
C VAL A 169 5.63 9.30 -5.58
N ALA A 170 4.34 9.63 -5.66
CA ALA A 170 3.91 10.98 -6.02
C ALA A 170 4.42 12.02 -5.01
N GLU A 171 4.32 11.75 -3.71
CA GLU A 171 4.83 12.65 -2.66
C GLU A 171 6.35 12.82 -2.73
N SER A 172 7.12 11.76 -3.00
CA SER A 172 8.58 11.86 -3.09
C SER A 172 9.07 12.56 -4.36
N VAL A 173 8.35 12.40 -5.48
CA VAL A 173 8.67 13.04 -6.75
C VAL A 173 8.17 14.49 -6.79
N LEU A 174 7.25 14.90 -5.90
CA LEU A 174 6.64 16.23 -5.89
C LEU A 174 7.65 17.39 -5.93
N SER A 175 8.77 17.28 -5.21
CA SER A 175 9.79 18.34 -5.15
C SER A 175 10.68 18.41 -6.39
N VAL A 176 10.73 17.33 -7.19
CA VAL A 176 11.61 17.22 -8.37
C VAL A 176 10.81 17.37 -9.66
N ASN A 177 9.66 16.71 -9.74
CA ASN A 177 8.76 16.73 -10.88
C ASN A 177 7.29 16.83 -10.39
N PRO A 178 6.81 18.03 -10.04
CA PRO A 178 5.44 18.25 -9.58
C PRO A 178 4.37 17.85 -10.63
N ALA A 179 4.67 17.94 -11.93
CA ALA A 179 3.76 17.50 -12.98
C ALA A 179 3.45 16.00 -12.87
N ALA A 180 4.50 15.18 -12.74
CA ALA A 180 4.37 13.73 -12.59
C ALA A 180 3.64 13.36 -11.29
N ALA A 181 3.93 14.05 -10.18
CA ALA A 181 3.23 13.84 -8.91
C ALA A 181 1.72 14.11 -9.03
N VAL A 182 1.32 15.23 -9.67
CA VAL A 182 -0.08 15.55 -9.93
C VAL A 182 -0.74 14.51 -10.85
N GLN A 183 -0.02 14.05 -11.88
CA GLN A 183 -0.53 13.04 -12.80
C GLN A 183 -0.80 11.69 -12.10
N ILE A 184 0.09 11.24 -11.22
CA ILE A 184 -0.12 10.03 -10.40
C ILE A 184 -1.30 10.23 -9.46
N ALA A 185 -1.36 11.39 -8.77
CA ALA A 185 -2.45 11.69 -7.85
C ALA A 185 -3.81 11.69 -8.55
N SER A 186 -3.90 12.25 -9.76
CA SER A 186 -5.12 12.21 -10.57
C SER A 186 -5.54 10.77 -10.88
N GLN A 187 -4.62 9.93 -11.35
CA GLN A 187 -4.92 8.53 -11.69
C GLN A 187 -5.30 7.71 -10.45
N ALA A 188 -4.57 7.86 -9.35
CA ALA A 188 -4.84 7.18 -8.10
C ALA A 188 -6.22 7.56 -7.55
N MET A 189 -6.56 8.86 -7.55
CA MET A 189 -7.87 9.33 -7.08
C MET A 189 -9.01 8.82 -7.96
N GLN A 190 -8.83 8.80 -9.28
CA GLN A 190 -9.83 8.27 -10.21
C GLN A 190 -10.01 6.75 -10.05
N ALA A 191 -8.95 6.02 -9.71
CA ALA A 191 -9.01 4.58 -9.46
C ALA A 191 -9.75 4.25 -8.15
N VAL A 192 -9.53 5.03 -7.07
CA VAL A 192 -10.18 4.78 -5.77
C VAL A 192 -11.55 5.44 -5.62
N SER A 193 -11.99 6.26 -6.57
CA SER A 193 -13.28 6.96 -6.48
C SER A 193 -14.50 6.05 -6.68
N SER A 194 -14.32 4.80 -7.12
CA SER A 194 -15.43 3.85 -7.21
C SER A 194 -15.96 3.47 -5.83
N SER A 195 -17.29 3.34 -5.70
CA SER A 195 -17.93 2.96 -4.44
C SER A 195 -17.49 1.56 -3.96
N VAL A 196 -17.20 0.65 -4.89
CA VAL A 196 -16.72 -0.70 -4.57
C VAL A 196 -15.36 -0.64 -3.88
N VAL A 197 -14.40 0.15 -4.41
CA VAL A 197 -13.08 0.31 -3.78
C VAL A 197 -13.19 0.98 -2.40
N GLN A 198 -14.04 2.01 -2.29
CA GLN A 198 -14.29 2.71 -1.01
C GLN A 198 -14.85 1.78 0.07
N GLN A 199 -15.75 0.86 -0.29
CA GLN A 199 -16.32 -0.10 0.65
C GLN A 199 -15.36 -1.23 1.00
N SER A 200 -14.57 -1.72 0.04
CA SER A 200 -13.64 -2.83 0.27
C SER A 200 -12.37 -2.42 1.02
N SER A 201 -11.92 -1.17 0.91
CA SER A 201 -10.62 -0.73 1.47
C SER A 201 -10.64 0.74 1.95
N PRO A 202 -11.57 1.12 2.85
CA PRO A 202 -11.77 2.53 3.22
C PRO A 202 -10.53 3.19 3.81
N GLN A 203 -9.70 2.47 4.58
CA GLN A 203 -8.46 3.00 5.16
C GLN A 203 -7.43 3.36 4.08
N GLN A 204 -7.25 2.50 3.07
CA GLN A 204 -6.34 2.75 1.96
C GLN A 204 -6.82 3.90 1.09
N VAL A 205 -8.13 3.98 0.83
CA VAL A 205 -8.73 5.13 0.11
C VAL A 205 -8.49 6.43 0.88
N MET A 206 -8.66 6.42 2.21
CA MET A 206 -8.36 7.59 3.04
C MET A 206 -6.88 7.99 2.95
N ALA A 207 -5.95 7.03 2.97
CA ALA A 207 -4.53 7.32 2.81
C ALA A 207 -4.20 7.95 1.45
N VAL A 208 -4.82 7.46 0.37
CA VAL A 208 -4.69 8.03 -0.99
C VAL A 208 -5.23 9.46 -1.00
N ALA A 209 -6.45 9.68 -0.49
CA ALA A 209 -7.09 10.99 -0.46
C ALA A 209 -6.30 12.01 0.38
N THR A 210 -5.75 11.58 1.52
CA THR A 210 -4.91 12.43 2.39
C THR A 210 -3.63 12.86 1.67
N SER A 211 -2.97 11.91 0.98
CA SER A 211 -1.75 12.21 0.24
C SER A 211 -2.04 13.12 -0.96
N ALA A 212 -3.16 12.89 -1.65
CA ALA A 212 -3.61 13.75 -2.75
C ALA A 212 -3.89 15.16 -2.26
N ALA A 213 -4.56 15.28 -1.09
CA ALA A 213 -4.80 16.55 -0.43
C ALA A 213 -3.51 17.31 -0.10
N ARG A 214 -2.43 16.62 0.30
CA ARG A 214 -1.10 17.23 0.52
C ARG A 214 -0.43 17.68 -0.78
N ILE A 215 -0.58 16.92 -1.86
CA ILE A 215 -0.01 17.28 -3.17
C ILE A 215 -0.69 18.54 -3.73
N ILE A 216 -2.03 18.63 -3.67
CA ILE A 216 -2.78 19.75 -4.26
C ILE A 216 -2.61 21.09 -3.53
N VAL A 217 -2.24 21.08 -2.24
CA VAL A 217 -1.92 22.31 -1.50
C VAL A 217 -0.51 22.81 -1.77
N ASN A 218 0.34 22.04 -2.45
CA ASN A 218 1.68 22.47 -2.82
C ASN A 218 1.60 23.56 -3.92
N PRO A 219 2.23 24.74 -3.73
CA PRO A 219 2.19 25.81 -4.72
C PRO A 219 2.76 25.42 -6.09
N GLU A 220 3.82 24.61 -6.15
CA GLU A 220 4.42 24.19 -7.42
C GLU A 220 3.50 23.23 -8.19
N ALA A 221 2.78 22.35 -7.51
CA ALA A 221 1.73 21.54 -8.13
C ALA A 221 0.60 22.41 -8.72
N GLN A 222 0.16 23.43 -7.98
CA GLN A 222 -0.85 24.39 -8.43
C GLN A 222 -0.39 25.18 -9.66
N ARG A 223 0.88 25.61 -9.70
CA ARG A 223 1.43 26.35 -10.83
C ARG A 223 1.58 25.51 -12.09
N VAL A 224 2.01 24.26 -11.94
CA VAL A 224 2.32 23.38 -13.07
C VAL A 224 1.06 22.80 -13.69
N SER A 225 0.04 22.45 -12.89
CA SER A 225 -1.18 21.84 -13.42
C SER A 225 -2.43 22.25 -12.63
N PRO A 226 -2.84 23.53 -12.68
CA PRO A 226 -3.95 24.05 -11.88
C PRO A 226 -5.29 23.36 -12.16
N GLN A 227 -5.55 22.99 -13.41
CA GLN A 227 -6.79 22.29 -13.78
C GLN A 227 -6.87 20.91 -13.14
N ALA A 228 -5.80 20.11 -13.20
CA ALA A 228 -5.78 18.79 -12.57
C ALA A 228 -5.84 18.89 -11.04
N VAL A 229 -5.18 19.89 -10.45
CA VAL A 229 -5.29 20.18 -9.02
C VAL A 229 -6.73 20.46 -8.60
N GLY A 230 -7.46 21.28 -9.36
CA GLY A 230 -8.89 21.53 -9.11
C GLY A 230 -9.74 20.26 -9.18
N ALA A 231 -9.52 19.41 -10.20
CA ALA A 231 -10.24 18.14 -10.36
C ALA A 231 -9.93 17.15 -9.21
N ILE A 232 -8.67 17.05 -8.80
CA ILE A 232 -8.25 16.24 -7.65
C ILE A 232 -8.91 16.75 -6.37
N ALA A 233 -8.94 18.07 -6.14
CA ALA A 233 -9.59 18.66 -4.96
C ALA A 233 -11.08 18.27 -4.87
N GLY A 234 -11.83 18.39 -5.98
CA GLY A 234 -13.22 17.95 -6.04
C GLY A 234 -13.40 16.46 -5.74
N THR A 235 -12.54 15.63 -6.34
CA THR A 235 -12.56 14.17 -6.13
C THR A 235 -12.23 13.79 -4.69
N VAL A 236 -11.21 14.40 -4.09
CA VAL A 236 -10.85 14.19 -2.68
C VAL A 236 -12.03 14.54 -1.79
N ALA A 237 -12.61 15.73 -1.93
CA ALA A 237 -13.74 16.17 -1.11
C ALA A 237 -14.94 15.21 -1.20
N THR A 238 -15.24 14.70 -2.39
CA THR A 238 -16.33 13.73 -2.60
C THR A 238 -16.01 12.38 -1.98
N VAL A 239 -14.80 11.85 -2.19
CA VAL A 239 -14.36 10.54 -1.68
C VAL A 239 -14.31 10.51 -0.15
N VAL A 240 -13.75 11.53 0.50
CA VAL A 240 -13.66 11.56 1.97
C VAL A 240 -14.99 11.88 2.65
N SER A 241 -15.98 12.37 1.90
CA SER A 241 -17.37 12.54 2.36
C SER A 241 -18.19 11.25 2.31
N SER A 242 -17.66 10.18 1.71
CA SER A 242 -18.29 8.86 1.70
C SER A 242 -18.36 8.28 3.12
N PRO A 243 -19.51 7.72 3.57
CA PRO A 243 -19.66 7.21 4.93
C PRO A 243 -18.57 6.21 5.35
N ALA A 244 -18.24 5.23 4.50
CA ALA A 244 -17.24 4.22 4.82
C ALA A 244 -15.83 4.80 4.99
N VAL A 245 -15.45 5.72 4.10
CA VAL A 245 -14.13 6.38 4.12
C VAL A 245 -14.06 7.34 5.32
N TYR A 246 -15.07 8.18 5.51
CA TYR A 246 -15.14 9.12 6.63
C TYR A 246 -15.07 8.41 7.99
N GLN A 247 -15.82 7.32 8.18
CA GLN A 247 -15.84 6.52 9.40
C GLN A 247 -14.47 5.94 9.76
N SER A 248 -13.61 5.67 8.77
CA SER A 248 -12.29 5.11 9.02
C SER A 248 -11.35 6.09 9.73
N ALA A 249 -11.48 7.40 9.47
CA ALA A 249 -10.67 8.45 10.12
C ALA A 249 -11.34 9.84 9.98
N PRO A 250 -12.34 10.18 10.84
CA PRO A 250 -13.12 11.41 10.69
C PRO A 250 -12.28 12.70 10.71
N ALA A 251 -11.30 12.80 11.62
CA ALA A 251 -10.44 13.98 11.71
C ALA A 251 -9.58 14.16 10.45
N THR A 252 -9.01 13.07 9.92
CA THR A 252 -8.24 13.09 8.68
C THR A 252 -9.10 13.47 7.47
N ALA A 253 -10.35 12.99 7.41
CA ALA A 253 -11.30 13.35 6.38
C ALA A 253 -11.58 14.87 6.36
N ILE A 254 -11.84 15.46 7.54
CA ILE A 254 -12.04 16.91 7.70
C ILE A 254 -10.82 17.69 7.23
N GLN A 255 -9.61 17.27 7.61
CA GLN A 255 -8.38 17.91 7.16
C GLN A 255 -8.19 17.82 5.63
N ALA A 256 -8.49 16.66 5.03
CA ALA A 256 -8.42 16.47 3.59
C ALA A 256 -9.43 17.36 2.84
N MET A 257 -10.65 17.52 3.38
CA MET A 257 -11.64 18.48 2.85
C MET A 257 -11.15 19.92 2.96
N ALA A 258 -10.59 20.31 4.10
CA ALA A 258 -10.04 21.66 4.32
C ALA A 258 -8.90 21.97 3.32
N ASN A 259 -7.96 21.05 3.15
CA ASN A 259 -6.88 21.17 2.18
C ASN A 259 -7.40 21.26 0.74
N SER A 260 -8.41 20.47 0.39
CA SER A 260 -9.04 20.52 -0.94
C SER A 260 -9.73 21.86 -1.20
N TYR A 261 -10.42 22.41 -0.19
CA TYR A 261 -11.07 23.71 -0.29
C TYR A 261 -10.04 24.84 -0.44
N ALA A 262 -8.95 24.81 0.34
CA ALA A 262 -7.86 25.77 0.24
C ALA A 262 -7.18 25.72 -1.14
N ALA A 263 -6.90 24.53 -1.67
CA ALA A 263 -6.32 24.37 -3.01
C ALA A 263 -7.25 24.91 -4.11
N ALA A 264 -8.55 24.58 -4.04
CA ALA A 264 -9.55 25.03 -5.01
C ALA A 264 -9.81 26.55 -4.97
N GLN A 265 -9.58 27.20 -3.82
CA GLN A 265 -9.67 28.65 -3.65
C GLN A 265 -8.37 29.40 -3.98
N SER A 266 -7.25 28.71 -4.17
CA SER A 266 -6.00 29.37 -4.54
C SER A 266 -6.18 30.20 -5.81
N THR A 267 -5.58 31.39 -5.89
CA THR A 267 -5.73 32.30 -7.04
C THR A 267 -5.37 31.62 -8.36
N VAL A 268 -4.33 30.79 -8.35
CA VAL A 268 -3.85 30.06 -9.53
C VAL A 268 -4.91 29.07 -10.00
N VAL A 269 -5.45 28.23 -9.12
CA VAL A 269 -6.49 27.25 -9.48
C VAL A 269 -7.81 27.93 -9.80
N ALA A 270 -8.25 28.90 -9.02
CA ALA A 270 -9.51 29.61 -9.22
C ALA A 270 -9.57 30.34 -10.57
N SER A 271 -8.44 30.85 -11.06
CA SER A 271 -8.36 31.52 -12.37
C SER A 271 -8.52 30.57 -13.56
N VAL A 272 -8.11 29.30 -13.43
CA VAL A 272 -8.10 28.30 -14.52
C VAL A 272 -9.28 27.32 -14.41
N ALA A 273 -9.68 26.97 -13.18
CA ALA A 273 -10.71 25.99 -12.87
C ALA A 273 -11.75 26.54 -11.87
N PRO A 274 -12.51 27.59 -12.23
CA PRO A 274 -13.46 28.24 -11.33
C PRO A 274 -14.64 27.33 -10.89
N SER A 275 -14.87 26.20 -11.56
CA SER A 275 -15.86 25.20 -11.10
C SER A 275 -15.38 24.41 -9.89
N ALA A 276 -14.07 24.22 -9.71
CA ALA A 276 -13.51 23.40 -8.64
C ALA A 276 -13.88 23.91 -7.25
N SER A 277 -13.85 25.23 -7.03
CA SER A 277 -14.25 25.84 -5.75
C SER A 277 -15.71 25.57 -5.40
N ARG A 278 -16.61 25.65 -6.39
CA ARG A 278 -18.04 25.37 -6.24
C ARG A 278 -18.30 23.89 -5.97
N GLU A 279 -17.60 23.00 -6.69
CA GLU A 279 -17.72 21.55 -6.51
C GLU A 279 -17.26 21.12 -5.12
N VAL A 280 -16.09 21.59 -4.67
CA VAL A 280 -15.57 21.28 -3.33
C VAL A 280 -16.47 21.86 -2.24
N ALA A 281 -16.92 23.12 -2.38
CA ALA A 281 -17.84 23.72 -1.42
C ALA A 281 -19.16 22.94 -1.31
N ARG A 282 -19.70 22.48 -2.45
CA ARG A 282 -20.91 21.66 -2.48
C ARG A 282 -20.71 20.32 -1.78
N ALA A 283 -19.61 19.61 -2.08
CA ALA A 283 -19.30 18.34 -1.43
C ALA A 283 -19.19 18.48 0.10
N ILE A 284 -18.53 19.55 0.57
CA ILE A 284 -18.39 19.86 2.01
C ILE A 284 -19.74 20.21 2.64
N ALA A 285 -20.56 21.01 1.96
CA ALA A 285 -21.90 21.37 2.44
C ALA A 285 -22.82 20.14 2.53
N ASP A 286 -22.74 19.23 1.56
CA ASP A 286 -23.50 17.98 1.55
C ASP A 286 -23.02 17.04 2.67
N ALA A 287 -21.71 16.95 2.91
CA ALA A 287 -21.14 16.22 4.05
C ALA A 287 -21.61 16.78 5.40
N GLY A 288 -21.69 18.10 5.54
CA GLY A 288 -22.18 18.77 6.76
C GLY A 288 -23.66 18.50 7.06
N LYS A 289 -24.46 18.18 6.03
CA LYS A 289 -25.88 17.81 6.16
C LYS A 289 -26.11 16.31 6.34
N SER A 290 -25.07 15.49 6.22
CA SER A 290 -25.21 14.04 6.31
C SER A 290 -25.45 13.59 7.75
N ASN A 291 -26.64 13.05 8.01
CA ASN A 291 -26.99 12.49 9.32
C ASN A 291 -26.05 11.34 9.73
N VAL A 292 -25.61 10.51 8.76
CA VAL A 292 -24.71 9.38 9.02
C VAL A 292 -23.34 9.89 9.49
N LEU A 293 -22.81 10.95 8.87
CA LEU A 293 -21.52 11.52 9.29
C LEU A 293 -21.64 12.22 10.66
N SER A 294 -22.77 12.87 10.92
CA SER A 294 -23.04 13.52 12.21
C SER A 294 -23.24 12.52 13.37
N GLN A 295 -23.72 11.30 13.09
CA GLN A 295 -23.76 10.24 14.10
C GLN A 295 -22.34 9.76 14.49
N VAL A 296 -21.42 9.74 13.53
CA VAL A 296 -20.02 9.32 13.76
C VAL A 296 -19.22 10.45 14.41
N ASN A 297 -19.49 11.69 14.03
CA ASN A 297 -18.87 12.88 14.59
C ASN A 297 -19.93 13.96 14.81
N PRO A 298 -20.44 14.15 16.04
CA PRO A 298 -21.46 15.16 16.36
C PRO A 298 -21.06 16.59 16.01
N ASN A 299 -19.75 16.89 15.94
CA ASN A 299 -19.24 18.20 15.55
C ASN A 299 -19.11 18.37 14.02
N ASN A 300 -19.48 17.37 13.22
CA ASN A 300 -19.32 17.40 11.76
C ASN A 300 -19.97 18.65 11.11
N PRO A 301 -21.22 19.04 11.41
CA PRO A 301 -21.82 20.22 10.78
C PRO A 301 -21.07 21.52 11.10
N SER A 302 -20.59 21.71 12.34
CA SER A 302 -19.86 22.91 12.73
C SER A 302 -18.45 22.94 12.10
N GLU A 303 -17.78 21.80 11.97
CA GLU A 303 -16.49 21.68 11.28
C GLU A 303 -16.61 21.96 9.77
N MET A 304 -17.64 21.44 9.09
CA MET A 304 -17.87 21.74 7.66
C MET A 304 -18.19 23.23 7.44
N ASN A 305 -19.01 23.83 8.30
CA ASN A 305 -19.26 25.27 8.26
C ASN A 305 -17.99 26.09 8.50
N ARG A 306 -17.10 25.61 9.38
CA ARG A 306 -15.81 26.25 9.66
C ARG A 306 -14.92 26.27 8.41
N ILE A 307 -14.82 25.15 7.70
CA ILE A 307 -14.08 25.05 6.43
C ILE A 307 -14.66 26.03 5.40
N LEU A 308 -15.99 26.02 5.19
CA LEU A 308 -16.65 26.87 4.19
C LEU A 308 -16.43 28.38 4.45
N ASN A 309 -16.39 28.78 5.72
CA ASN A 309 -16.11 30.16 6.14
C ASN A 309 -14.61 30.52 6.10
N ASN A 310 -13.75 29.62 5.61
CA ASN A 310 -12.30 29.76 5.57
C ASN A 310 -11.66 30.04 6.95
N SER A 311 -12.35 29.67 8.01
CA SER A 311 -11.79 29.65 9.35
C SER A 311 -10.95 28.38 9.43
N ALA A 312 -9.63 28.51 9.39
CA ALA A 312 -8.74 27.35 9.44
C ALA A 312 -9.16 26.44 10.60
N PRO A 313 -9.27 25.12 10.38
CA PRO A 313 -9.58 24.25 11.48
C PRO A 313 -8.46 24.41 12.51
N ALA A 314 -8.78 24.90 13.71
CA ALA A 314 -7.89 24.80 14.85
C ALA A 314 -7.50 23.34 14.91
N THR A 315 -6.24 23.05 14.56
CA THR A 315 -5.64 21.75 14.76
C THR A 315 -5.95 21.43 16.20
N ALA A 316 -6.89 20.51 16.41
CA ALA A 316 -7.12 19.97 17.72
C ALA A 316 -5.80 19.29 18.05
N SER A 317 -4.93 20.01 18.74
CA SER A 317 -3.95 19.40 19.62
C SER A 317 -4.82 18.52 20.50
N SER A 318 -4.94 17.24 20.13
CA SER A 318 -5.43 16.26 21.06
C SER A 318 -4.44 16.35 22.20
N THR A 319 -4.80 17.10 23.24
CA THR A 319 -4.32 16.82 24.57
C THR A 319 -4.78 15.39 24.78
N GLN A 320 -3.90 14.47 24.41
CA GLN A 320 -3.97 13.09 24.77
C GLN A 320 -3.91 13.15 26.28
N THR A 321 -5.09 13.22 26.90
CA THR A 321 -5.22 12.99 28.32
C THR A 321 -4.74 11.55 28.46
N ASP A 322 -3.47 11.40 28.81
CA ASP A 322 -2.97 10.19 29.43
C ASP A 322 -3.88 9.95 30.63
N GLN A 323 -4.98 9.21 30.40
CA GLN A 323 -5.63 8.50 31.46
C GLN A 323 -4.62 7.49 31.92
N GLN A 324 -3.88 7.94 32.93
CA GLN A 324 -3.06 7.17 33.84
C GLN A 324 -3.95 6.04 34.38
N GLN A 325 -3.97 4.93 33.66
CA GLN A 325 -4.58 3.69 34.08
C GLN A 325 -3.65 3.07 35.12
N THR A 326 -3.78 3.53 36.36
CA THR A 326 -3.24 2.85 37.53
C THR A 326 -4.06 1.59 37.74
N GLY A 327 -3.67 0.51 37.06
CA GLY A 327 -4.27 -0.81 37.16
C GLY A 327 -3.19 -1.88 37.21
N THR A 328 -2.67 -2.16 38.40
CA THR A 328 -1.80 -3.29 38.71
C THR A 328 -2.60 -4.58 38.57
N GLN A 329 -2.46 -5.31 37.46
CA GLN A 329 -2.75 -6.74 37.40
C GLN A 329 -1.68 -7.46 36.58
N THR A 330 -0.71 -8.00 37.31
CA THR A 330 0.28 -8.98 36.88
C THR A 330 -0.42 -10.28 36.48
N PRO A 331 -0.24 -10.82 35.27
CA PRO A 331 -0.38 -12.25 35.05
C PRO A 331 0.82 -12.93 35.71
N GLN A 332 0.54 -13.63 36.80
CA GLN A 332 1.45 -14.57 37.44
C GLN A 332 1.74 -15.70 36.44
N VAL A 333 2.86 -15.59 35.73
CA VAL A 333 3.46 -16.71 34.99
C VAL A 333 4.24 -17.53 36.00
N THR A 334 3.63 -18.63 36.46
CA THR A 334 4.33 -19.71 37.16
C THR A 334 5.23 -20.42 36.15
N ASN A 335 6.49 -20.02 36.13
CA ASN A 335 7.57 -20.74 35.47
C ASN A 335 8.12 -21.77 36.47
N PRO A 336 7.90 -23.08 36.31
CA PRO A 336 8.64 -24.07 37.08
C PRO A 336 10.08 -24.09 36.59
N SER A 337 10.95 -23.42 37.36
CA SER A 337 12.39 -23.58 37.29
C SER A 337 12.71 -25.00 37.77
N ASN A 338 12.95 -25.93 36.85
CA ASN A 338 13.57 -27.21 37.16
C ASN A 338 15.06 -26.95 37.38
N ASP A 339 15.36 -26.72 38.66
CA ASP A 339 16.66 -26.87 39.27
C ASP A 339 17.03 -28.36 39.26
N ALA A 340 17.98 -28.74 38.40
CA ALA A 340 18.58 -30.07 38.37
C ALA A 340 20.10 -29.92 38.47
N SER A 341 20.54 -29.68 39.71
CA SER A 341 21.75 -30.19 40.34
C SER A 341 22.66 -31.05 39.47
N THR A 342 23.73 -30.45 38.95
CA THR A 342 24.98 -31.15 38.63
C THR A 342 25.65 -31.62 39.92
N ILE A 343 25.55 -32.92 40.22
CA ILE A 343 26.42 -33.60 41.20
C ILE A 343 27.65 -34.11 40.44
N PHE A 344 28.81 -33.54 40.74
CA PHE A 344 30.14 -34.07 40.42
C PHE A 344 30.85 -34.41 41.75
N ALA A 345 31.07 -35.69 42.02
CA ALA A 345 32.14 -36.23 42.90
C ALA A 345 32.12 -37.77 42.76
N ASN A 346 33.09 -38.36 42.05
CA ASN A 346 34.38 -38.83 42.57
C ASN A 346 34.32 -40.31 42.99
N ALA A 347 34.79 -41.20 42.11
CA ALA A 347 35.20 -42.55 42.47
C ALA A 347 36.41 -42.96 41.60
N SER A 348 37.58 -42.98 42.23
CA SER A 348 38.82 -43.57 41.70
C SER A 348 38.80 -45.09 41.84
N PRO A 349 39.44 -45.85 40.92
CA PRO A 349 39.62 -47.28 41.05
C PRO A 349 40.84 -47.64 41.91
N SER A 350 40.77 -48.79 42.58
CA SER A 350 41.89 -49.62 43.05
C SER A 350 41.67 -51.03 42.53
#